data_AF-A0A931MNK6-F1
#
_entry.id   AF-A0A931MNK6-F1
#
_cell.length_a   1.000
_cell.length_b   1.000
_cell.length_c   1.000
_cell.angle_alpha   90.00
_cell.angle_beta   90.00
_cell.angle_gamma   90.00
#
_symmetry.space_group_name_H-M   'P 1'
#
loop_
_entity.id
_entity.type
_entity.pdbx_description
1 polymer ?
#
loop_
_entity_poly.entity_id
_entity_poly.type
_entity_poly.pdbx_seq_one_letter_code
_entity_poly.pdbx_strand_id
1 'polypeptide(L)'
;AELHAREAPDRVWELETYGALFDRTPDGRISQRNFGGHTYPRLAHVGDRTGLELIRTMQQKIVSLQQEDYAAHGDYEARVKVFAECTITELLVDESGRIAGAFGYWRESGRFVLLDAPAVVIATGGIGKSYKVTSNSWEYTGDGHALALRAGAALINMEFIQFHPTGMIWPPSVKGILVTEGVRGDGGVLKNSEGERFMFSYIPPVFKGQYAETEEEADRWYEDQENNRRTPDLLPRDEVARAINSEVKAGRDSPHGGVYLDIASRMPAAEIVRRLPSMHHQFLELADVDITKEPMEVGPTCHYVMGGIEVDPDTAAASVPGLFAAGECSGGMHGSNRLGGNSLSDLLVFGRRAGIGAADYVEGLTERPRASDASIDAAARTALSPFDPASPDRTENPYTLHAELQQSMHDLVGIIRRADEIERALAELATLRERIRNVAVEGNRQFNPGWHLAVDLRNMLLVCECVARAALLRTESRGGHTRDDHPSMDAEWRRTLLVCRTDGGDRSIPDVTVTPERQQPMRPDLLALFDIDELGKYYTDEELADHPGRRS
;
A
#
# COMPACT_ATOMS: atom_id res chain seq x y z
N ALA A 1 -15.05 -2.84 -3.62
CA ALA A 1 -15.65 -2.05 -2.51
C ALA A 1 -16.88 -2.73 -1.89
N GLU A 2 -17.93 -3.07 -2.65
CA GLU A 2 -19.16 -3.71 -2.10
C GLU A 2 -18.87 -5.00 -1.31
N LEU A 3 -18.12 -5.93 -1.90
CA LEU A 3 -17.77 -7.21 -1.26
C LEU A 3 -17.07 -7.00 0.08
N HIS A 4 -16.07 -6.11 0.10
CA HIS A 4 -15.37 -5.69 1.32
C HIS A 4 -16.33 -5.15 2.38
N ALA A 5 -17.21 -4.22 2.01
CA ALA A 5 -18.15 -3.62 2.96
C ALA A 5 -19.12 -4.64 3.56
N ARG A 6 -19.56 -5.64 2.78
CA ARG A 6 -20.46 -6.71 3.24
C ARG A 6 -19.77 -7.74 4.12
N GLU A 7 -18.54 -8.12 3.78
CA GLU A 7 -17.86 -9.26 4.40
C GLU A 7 -16.90 -8.88 5.53
N ALA A 8 -16.41 -7.65 5.58
CA ALA A 8 -15.46 -7.22 6.62
C ALA A 8 -15.97 -7.48 8.05
N PRO A 9 -17.25 -7.25 8.40
CA PRO A 9 -17.75 -7.61 9.74
C PRO A 9 -17.56 -9.09 10.07
N ASP A 10 -17.92 -9.99 9.15
CA ASP A 10 -17.79 -11.44 9.36
C ASP A 10 -16.32 -11.86 9.52
N ARG A 11 -15.40 -11.21 8.79
CA ARG A 11 -13.96 -11.46 8.94
C ARG A 11 -13.44 -11.02 10.32
N VAL A 12 -13.95 -9.91 10.87
CA VAL A 12 -13.59 -9.48 12.23
C VAL A 12 -14.11 -10.49 13.26
N TRP A 13 -15.35 -10.97 13.11
CA TRP A 13 -15.90 -12.02 13.98
C TRP A 13 -15.09 -13.32 13.89
N GLU A 14 -14.71 -13.74 12.67
CA GLU A 14 -13.88 -14.92 12.45
C GLU A 14 -12.54 -14.83 13.19
N LEU A 15 -11.88 -13.67 13.20
CA LEU A 15 -10.67 -13.47 14.00
C LEU A 15 -10.91 -13.66 15.51
N GLU A 16 -12.05 -13.22 16.06
CA GLU A 16 -12.38 -13.51 17.47
C GLU A 16 -12.53 -15.00 17.74
N THR A 17 -13.12 -15.75 16.79
CA THR A 17 -13.21 -17.21 16.91
C THR A 17 -11.85 -17.90 16.87
N TYR A 18 -10.85 -17.26 16.26
CA TYR A 18 -9.45 -17.70 16.27
C TYR A 18 -8.66 -17.20 17.47
N GLY A 19 -9.26 -16.38 18.34
CA GLY A 19 -8.67 -15.92 19.60
C GLY A 19 -8.14 -14.48 19.58
N ALA A 20 -8.42 -13.68 18.55
CA ALA A 20 -8.12 -12.25 18.58
C ALA A 20 -8.91 -11.55 19.70
N LEU A 21 -8.23 -10.68 20.45
CA LEU A 21 -8.80 -9.97 21.60
C LEU A 21 -9.02 -8.49 21.30
N PHE A 22 -10.10 -8.17 20.57
CA PHE A 22 -10.50 -6.78 20.36
C PHE A 22 -10.91 -6.08 21.65
N ASP A 23 -10.57 -4.79 21.74
CA ASP A 23 -10.99 -3.94 22.84
C ASP A 23 -12.52 -3.93 22.93
N ARG A 24 -13.05 -3.83 24.15
CA ARG A 24 -14.49 -3.93 24.40
C ARG A 24 -15.05 -2.63 24.96
N THR A 25 -16.27 -2.36 24.55
CA THR A 25 -17.17 -1.40 25.22
C THR A 25 -17.59 -1.92 26.60
N PRO A 26 -18.08 -1.08 27.52
CA PRO A 26 -18.54 -1.52 28.84
C PRO A 26 -19.64 -2.59 28.81
N ASP A 27 -20.44 -2.62 27.76
CA ASP A 27 -21.49 -3.63 27.51
C ASP A 27 -21.00 -4.86 26.72
N GLY A 28 -19.69 -4.99 26.50
CA GLY A 28 -19.04 -6.20 25.99
C GLY A 28 -19.00 -6.32 24.46
N ARG A 29 -19.50 -5.33 23.71
CA ARG A 29 -19.37 -5.29 22.24
C ARG A 29 -17.95 -4.88 21.84
N ILE A 30 -17.52 -5.23 20.62
CA ILE A 30 -16.25 -4.76 20.04
C ILE A 30 -16.24 -3.22 20.01
N SER A 31 -15.20 -2.64 20.59
CA SER A 31 -14.93 -1.21 20.58
C SER A 31 -14.55 -0.74 19.18
N GLN A 32 -15.15 0.36 18.76
CA GLN A 32 -14.90 1.00 17.46
C GLN A 32 -14.55 2.47 17.68
N ARG A 33 -13.61 3.00 16.89
CA ARG A 33 -13.21 4.42 16.97
C ARG A 33 -13.33 5.16 15.64
N ASN A 34 -13.31 6.49 15.72
CA ASN A 34 -13.18 7.36 14.56
C ASN A 34 -11.76 7.31 14.01
N PHE A 35 -11.65 7.20 12.68
CA PHE A 35 -10.39 7.09 11.97
C PHE A 35 -10.61 7.39 10.48
N GLY A 36 -9.60 7.88 9.77
CA GLY A 36 -9.58 7.78 8.29
C GLY A 36 -10.68 8.57 7.57
N GLY A 37 -11.26 9.60 8.18
CA GLY A 37 -12.33 10.39 7.56
C GLY A 37 -13.71 9.70 7.49
N HIS A 38 -13.90 8.55 8.17
CA HIS A 38 -15.19 7.89 8.27
C HIS A 38 -16.25 8.78 8.97
N THR A 39 -17.50 8.72 8.51
CA THR A 39 -18.64 9.37 9.19
C THR A 39 -19.02 8.68 10.50
N TYR A 40 -18.94 7.35 10.54
CA TYR A 40 -19.27 6.53 11.70
C TYR A 40 -18.04 5.83 12.27
N PRO A 41 -17.94 5.66 13.60
CA PRO A 41 -16.90 4.85 14.20
C PRO A 41 -17.12 3.40 13.78
N ARG A 42 -16.16 2.84 13.03
CA ARG A 42 -16.21 1.45 12.54
C ARG A 42 -14.86 0.75 12.52
N LEU A 43 -13.84 1.37 13.13
CA LEU A 43 -12.51 0.78 13.24
C LEU A 43 -12.41 -0.06 14.51
N ALA A 44 -12.56 -1.37 14.36
CA ALA A 44 -12.26 -2.35 15.41
C ALA A 44 -10.75 -2.36 15.70
N HIS A 45 -10.37 -2.46 16.98
CA HIS A 45 -8.97 -2.30 17.38
C HIS A 45 -8.56 -3.04 18.65
N VAL A 46 -7.24 -3.12 18.85
CA VAL A 46 -6.58 -3.59 20.08
C VAL A 46 -5.53 -2.56 20.48
N GLY A 47 -5.86 -1.69 21.44
CA GLY A 47 -4.99 -0.56 21.80
C GLY A 47 -4.50 0.17 20.56
N ASP A 48 -3.20 0.42 20.43
CA ASP A 48 -2.54 0.99 19.25
C ASP A 48 -1.80 -0.05 18.38
N ARG A 49 -2.15 -1.35 18.51
CA ARG A 49 -1.37 -2.48 17.94
C ARG A 49 -2.20 -3.54 17.22
N THR A 50 -3.34 -3.16 16.63
CA THR A 50 -4.25 -4.09 15.93
C THR A 50 -3.54 -4.99 14.92
N GLY A 51 -2.61 -4.45 14.11
CA GLY A 51 -1.88 -5.26 13.11
C GLY A 51 -1.08 -6.42 13.74
N LEU A 52 -0.47 -6.20 14.91
CA LEU A 52 0.28 -7.22 15.64
C LEU A 52 -0.65 -8.33 16.15
N GLU A 53 -1.82 -7.96 16.68
CA GLU A 53 -2.81 -8.94 17.13
C GLU A 53 -3.26 -9.83 15.96
N LEU A 54 -3.58 -9.23 14.81
CA LEU A 54 -4.00 -9.96 13.61
C LEU A 54 -2.92 -10.95 13.16
N ILE A 55 -1.65 -10.53 13.09
CA ILE A 55 -0.53 -11.42 12.73
C ILE A 55 -0.42 -12.58 13.72
N ARG A 56 -0.46 -12.27 15.02
CA ARG A 56 -0.37 -13.29 16.08
C ARG A 56 -1.51 -14.30 15.98
N THR A 57 -2.75 -13.84 15.83
CA THR A 57 -3.92 -14.70 15.69
C THR A 57 -3.79 -15.61 14.47
N MET A 58 -3.37 -15.08 13.32
CA MET A 58 -3.20 -15.88 12.10
C MET A 58 -2.06 -16.90 12.24
N GLN A 59 -0.94 -16.54 12.87
CA GLN A 59 0.14 -17.48 13.17
C GLN A 59 -0.32 -18.60 14.10
N GLN A 60 -1.07 -18.28 15.15
CA GLN A 60 -1.64 -19.28 16.05
C GLN A 60 -2.64 -20.19 15.33
N LYS A 61 -3.43 -19.65 14.39
CA LYS A 61 -4.33 -20.45 13.56
C LYS A 61 -3.55 -21.43 12.66
N ILE A 62 -2.44 -21.01 12.06
CA ILE A 62 -1.55 -21.92 11.31
C ILE A 62 -1.06 -23.04 12.21
N VAL A 63 -0.54 -22.73 13.41
CA VAL A 63 -0.09 -23.75 14.37
C VAL A 63 -1.21 -24.72 14.73
N SER A 64 -2.43 -24.22 14.98
CA SER A 64 -3.61 -25.07 15.23
C SER A 64 -3.87 -26.04 14.08
N LEU A 65 -3.85 -25.56 12.83
CA LEU A 65 -4.04 -26.41 11.65
C LEU A 65 -2.92 -27.44 11.51
N GLN A 66 -1.68 -27.08 11.84
CA GLN A 66 -0.56 -28.03 11.84
C GLN A 66 -0.70 -29.12 12.93
N GLN A 67 -1.29 -28.79 14.09
CA GLN A 67 -1.64 -29.82 15.09
C GLN A 67 -2.71 -30.78 14.56
N GLU A 68 -3.70 -30.28 13.84
CA GLU A 68 -4.72 -31.09 13.16
C GLU A 68 -4.08 -31.98 12.08
N ASP A 69 -3.12 -31.44 11.31
CA ASP A 69 -2.34 -32.19 10.32
C ASP A 69 -1.56 -33.34 10.95
N TYR A 70 -0.86 -33.10 12.08
CA TYR A 70 -0.14 -34.15 12.78
C TYR A 70 -1.06 -35.24 13.34
N ALA A 71 -2.22 -34.85 13.89
CA ALA A 71 -3.20 -35.80 14.40
C ALA A 71 -3.77 -36.70 13.27
N ALA A 72 -3.94 -36.15 12.07
CA ALA A 72 -4.49 -36.86 10.92
C ALA A 72 -3.44 -37.69 10.15
N HIS A 73 -2.21 -37.20 10.03
CA HIS A 73 -1.21 -37.70 9.08
C HIS A 73 0.15 -38.05 9.71
N GLY A 74 0.38 -37.72 10.99
CA GLY A 74 1.66 -37.93 11.68
C GLY A 74 2.77 -36.94 11.28
N ASP A 75 2.43 -35.89 10.52
CA ASP A 75 3.34 -34.82 10.07
C ASP A 75 2.64 -33.47 10.27
N TYR A 76 3.30 -32.54 10.96
CA TYR A 76 2.78 -31.20 11.25
C TYR A 76 2.60 -30.34 9.99
N GLU A 77 3.33 -30.62 8.91
CA GLU A 77 3.29 -29.81 7.69
C GLU A 77 2.62 -30.53 6.51
N ALA A 78 1.78 -31.54 6.80
CA ALA A 78 1.19 -32.40 5.77
C ALA A 78 0.28 -31.64 4.78
N ARG A 79 -0.41 -30.58 5.24
CA ARG A 79 -1.25 -29.73 4.38
C ARG A 79 -0.74 -28.29 4.34
N VAL A 80 -0.43 -27.70 5.51
CA VAL A 80 0.07 -26.32 5.60
C VAL A 80 1.55 -26.32 5.96
N LYS A 81 2.38 -26.00 4.97
CA LYS A 81 3.82 -25.90 5.11
C LYS A 81 4.30 -24.45 5.02
N VAL A 82 5.21 -24.06 5.92
CA VAL A 82 5.75 -22.70 5.96
C VAL A 82 7.23 -22.70 5.57
N PHE A 83 7.56 -21.96 4.51
CA PHE A 83 8.92 -21.80 4.02
C PHE A 83 9.46 -20.41 4.39
N ALA A 84 10.03 -20.25 5.59
CA ALA A 84 10.57 -18.98 6.07
C ALA A 84 11.93 -18.62 5.44
N GLU A 85 12.23 -17.34 5.24
CA GLU A 85 13.47 -16.89 4.56
C GLU A 85 13.63 -17.45 3.13
N CYS A 86 12.51 -17.63 2.42
CA CYS A 86 12.47 -18.01 1.01
C CYS A 86 12.05 -16.81 0.14
N THR A 87 12.89 -16.42 -0.82
CA THR A 87 12.58 -15.36 -1.78
C THR A 87 12.24 -15.96 -3.13
N ILE A 88 11.08 -15.60 -3.68
CA ILE A 88 10.67 -15.97 -5.05
C ILE A 88 11.16 -14.89 -6.01
N THR A 89 11.84 -15.29 -7.08
CA THR A 89 12.43 -14.37 -8.05
C THR A 89 11.76 -14.46 -9.42
N GLU A 90 11.07 -15.56 -9.70
CA GLU A 90 10.36 -15.77 -10.96
C GLU A 90 9.13 -16.66 -10.79
N LEU A 91 8.05 -16.34 -11.52
CA LEU A 91 6.90 -17.23 -11.70
C LEU A 91 7.07 -17.98 -13.01
N LEU A 92 6.81 -19.28 -12.98
CA LEU A 92 6.97 -20.15 -14.13
C LEU A 92 5.60 -20.39 -14.76
N VAL A 93 5.52 -20.22 -16.07
CA VAL A 93 4.32 -20.51 -16.88
C VAL A 93 4.59 -21.65 -17.85
N ASP A 94 3.55 -22.43 -18.15
CA ASP A 94 3.61 -23.45 -19.20
C ASP A 94 3.50 -22.85 -20.60
N GLU A 95 3.56 -23.70 -21.64
CA GLU A 95 3.46 -23.28 -23.04
C GLU A 95 2.11 -22.63 -23.38
N SER A 96 1.08 -22.85 -22.56
CA SER A 96 -0.25 -22.27 -22.69
C SER A 96 -0.43 -20.98 -21.86
N GLY A 97 0.63 -20.51 -21.19
CA GLY A 97 0.60 -19.31 -20.36
C GLY A 97 -0.06 -19.50 -19.00
N ARG A 98 -0.22 -20.73 -18.50
CA ARG A 98 -0.79 -21.02 -17.18
C ARG A 98 0.32 -21.12 -16.14
N ILE A 99 0.06 -20.70 -14.90
CA ILE A 99 0.99 -20.87 -13.79
C ILE A 99 1.33 -22.35 -13.60
N ALA A 100 2.64 -22.62 -13.56
CA ALA A 100 3.21 -23.96 -13.42
C ALA A 100 4.21 -24.07 -12.27
N GLY A 101 4.45 -22.97 -11.54
CA GLY A 101 5.25 -22.97 -10.33
C GLY A 101 5.94 -21.65 -10.05
N ALA A 102 6.84 -21.67 -9.09
CA ALA A 102 7.66 -20.54 -8.69
C ALA A 102 9.11 -20.97 -8.49
N PHE A 103 10.04 -20.12 -8.93
CA PHE A 103 11.47 -20.29 -8.72
C PHE A 103 11.96 -19.27 -7.70
N GLY A 104 12.79 -19.72 -6.77
CA GLY A 104 13.32 -18.86 -5.73
C GLY A 104 14.59 -19.41 -5.10
N TYR A 105 14.96 -18.84 -3.95
CA TYR A 105 16.10 -19.29 -3.17
C TYR A 105 15.87 -19.09 -1.67
N TRP A 106 16.59 -19.89 -0.88
CA TRP A 106 16.70 -19.71 0.56
C TRP A 106 17.73 -18.63 0.88
N ARG A 107 17.35 -17.57 1.58
CA ARG A 107 18.22 -16.41 1.83
C ARG A 107 19.46 -16.75 2.65
N GLU A 108 19.34 -17.64 3.63
CA GLU A 108 20.46 -18.10 4.46
C GLU A 108 21.52 -18.83 3.63
N SER A 109 21.10 -19.77 2.78
CA SER A 109 22.01 -20.69 2.09
C SER A 109 22.33 -20.32 0.65
N GLY A 110 21.55 -19.42 0.05
CA GLY A 110 21.59 -19.11 -1.38
C GLY A 110 21.20 -20.28 -2.30
N ARG A 111 20.68 -21.38 -1.74
CA ARG A 111 20.27 -22.56 -2.51
C ARG A 111 18.96 -22.27 -3.24
N PHE A 112 18.93 -22.58 -4.53
CA PHE A 112 17.71 -22.49 -5.30
C PHE A 112 16.67 -23.51 -4.87
N VAL A 113 15.42 -23.11 -4.98
CA VAL A 113 14.23 -23.91 -4.73
C VAL A 113 13.26 -23.73 -5.90
N LEU A 114 12.67 -24.84 -6.32
CA LEU A 114 11.59 -24.88 -7.28
C LEU A 114 10.34 -25.37 -6.55
N LEU A 115 9.27 -24.60 -6.62
CA LEU A 115 7.95 -24.94 -6.11
C LEU A 115 7.05 -25.26 -7.31
N ASP A 116 6.76 -26.54 -7.52
CA ASP A 116 5.75 -26.97 -8.50
C ASP A 116 4.36 -26.66 -7.92
N ALA A 117 3.65 -25.73 -8.56
CA ALA A 117 2.35 -25.28 -8.12
C ALA A 117 1.50 -24.88 -9.33
N PRO A 118 0.30 -25.49 -9.52
CA PRO A 118 -0.61 -25.11 -10.60
C PRO A 118 -1.35 -23.79 -10.32
N ALA A 119 -1.29 -23.28 -9.08
CA ALA A 119 -1.86 -22.01 -8.69
C ALA A 119 -0.94 -21.28 -7.70
N VAL A 120 -0.87 -19.97 -7.81
CA VAL A 120 -0.08 -19.08 -6.94
C VAL A 120 -0.95 -17.91 -6.52
N VAL A 121 -1.01 -17.64 -5.21
CA VAL A 121 -1.62 -16.42 -4.64
C VAL A 121 -0.49 -15.48 -4.23
N ILE A 122 -0.43 -14.29 -4.83
CA ILE A 122 0.51 -13.23 -4.46
C ILE A 122 -0.10 -12.38 -3.34
N ALA A 123 0.66 -12.18 -2.27
CA ALA A 123 0.29 -11.32 -1.13
C ALA A 123 1.52 -10.59 -0.57
N THR A 124 2.36 -10.04 -1.45
CA THR A 124 3.74 -9.57 -1.12
C THR A 124 3.81 -8.12 -0.64
N GLY A 125 2.68 -7.46 -0.38
CA GLY A 125 2.66 -6.05 0.01
C GLY A 125 2.94 -5.07 -1.14
N GLY A 126 3.30 -3.84 -0.78
CA GLY A 126 3.46 -2.70 -1.69
C GLY A 126 4.89 -2.43 -2.17
N ILE A 127 5.16 -1.15 -2.46
CA ILE A 127 6.32 -0.70 -3.25
C ILE A 127 7.22 0.31 -2.51
N GLY A 128 6.98 0.51 -1.21
CA GLY A 128 7.51 1.63 -0.44
C GLY A 128 9.03 1.78 -0.43
N LYS A 129 9.79 0.69 -0.59
CA LYS A 129 11.26 0.73 -0.63
C LYS A 129 11.79 1.48 -1.86
N SER A 130 10.94 1.73 -2.85
CA SER A 130 11.24 2.57 -4.01
C SER A 130 11.27 4.07 -3.69
N TYR A 131 10.87 4.48 -2.49
CA TYR A 131 10.86 5.88 -2.04
C TYR A 131 11.84 6.08 -0.90
N LYS A 132 12.53 7.24 -0.90
CA LYS A 132 13.52 7.58 0.13
C LYS A 132 12.94 7.63 1.55
N VAL A 133 11.74 8.19 1.69
CA VAL A 133 11.01 8.28 2.97
C VAL A 133 9.72 7.49 2.83
N THR A 134 9.65 6.38 3.56
CA THR A 134 8.51 5.47 3.56
C THR A 134 8.22 4.97 4.97
N SER A 135 6.95 4.64 5.20
CA SER A 135 6.48 3.97 6.42
C SER A 135 6.39 2.46 6.24
N ASN A 136 6.66 1.95 5.04
CA ASN A 136 6.65 0.52 4.76
C ASN A 136 7.91 -0.16 5.31
N SER A 137 7.82 -1.49 5.51
CA SER A 137 9.00 -2.29 5.85
C SER A 137 10.02 -2.27 4.70
N TRP A 138 11.28 -2.58 5.02
CA TRP A 138 12.39 -2.70 4.07
C TRP A 138 12.19 -3.81 3.01
N GLU A 139 11.16 -4.62 3.15
CA GLU A 139 10.80 -5.72 2.26
C GLU A 139 9.82 -5.31 1.14
N TYR A 140 9.30 -4.07 1.15
CA TYR A 140 8.30 -3.60 0.19
C TYR A 140 8.95 -3.14 -1.12
N THR A 141 9.51 -4.09 -1.87
CA THR A 141 10.28 -3.91 -3.12
C THR A 141 9.42 -3.98 -4.39
N GLY A 142 8.11 -4.21 -4.25
CA GLY A 142 7.22 -4.39 -5.38
C GLY A 142 7.36 -5.74 -6.09
N ASP A 143 7.89 -6.77 -5.42
CA ASP A 143 8.17 -8.07 -6.04
C ASP A 143 6.94 -8.70 -6.70
N GLY A 144 5.80 -8.78 -5.99
CA GLY A 144 4.58 -9.37 -6.54
C GLY A 144 4.07 -8.67 -7.79
N HIS A 145 4.16 -7.34 -7.82
CA HIS A 145 3.79 -6.53 -8.99
C HIS A 145 4.66 -6.89 -10.19
N ALA A 146 5.98 -6.93 -9.99
CA ALA A 146 6.93 -7.25 -11.05
C ALA A 146 6.84 -8.71 -11.51
N LEU A 147 6.64 -9.65 -10.58
CA LEU A 147 6.43 -11.07 -10.85
C LEU A 147 5.17 -11.29 -11.69
N ALA A 148 4.06 -10.64 -11.33
CA ALA A 148 2.82 -10.72 -12.08
C ALA A 148 2.98 -10.16 -13.51
N LEU A 149 3.62 -8.99 -13.66
CA LEU A 149 3.92 -8.42 -14.98
C LEU A 149 4.77 -9.34 -15.85
N ARG A 150 5.84 -9.92 -15.30
CA ARG A 150 6.71 -10.86 -16.03
C ARG A 150 6.01 -12.16 -16.40
N ALA A 151 5.05 -12.60 -15.57
CA ALA A 151 4.19 -13.74 -15.88
C ALA A 151 3.12 -13.44 -16.97
N GLY A 152 2.95 -12.16 -17.34
CA GLY A 152 1.99 -11.71 -18.36
C GLY A 152 0.69 -11.13 -17.81
N ALA A 153 0.57 -10.93 -16.49
CA ALA A 153 -0.55 -10.23 -15.90
C ALA A 153 -0.43 -8.71 -16.12
N ALA A 154 -1.53 -8.00 -15.89
CA ALA A 154 -1.55 -6.54 -15.94
C ALA A 154 -1.53 -5.94 -14.54
N LEU A 155 -0.99 -4.72 -14.43
CA LEU A 155 -1.22 -3.86 -13.26
C LEU A 155 -2.16 -2.74 -13.63
N ILE A 156 -2.99 -2.30 -12.69
CA ILE A 156 -3.91 -1.18 -12.87
C ILE A 156 -3.60 -0.06 -11.90
N ASN A 157 -3.75 1.18 -12.37
CA ASN A 157 -3.75 2.40 -11.55
C ASN A 157 -2.49 2.61 -10.68
N MET A 158 -1.31 2.25 -11.19
CA MET A 158 -0.03 2.33 -10.47
C MET A 158 0.37 3.75 -10.04
N GLU A 159 -0.16 4.78 -10.69
CA GLU A 159 0.04 6.19 -10.34
C GLU A 159 -0.61 6.61 -9.02
N PHE A 160 -1.58 5.85 -8.51
CA PHE A 160 -2.22 6.13 -7.23
C PHE A 160 -1.37 5.59 -6.08
N ILE A 161 -0.60 6.48 -5.48
CA ILE A 161 0.25 6.20 -4.31
C ILE A 161 -0.15 7.16 -3.19
N GLN A 162 -0.55 6.59 -2.05
CA GLN A 162 -0.91 7.37 -0.89
C GLN A 162 0.33 7.68 -0.05
N PHE A 163 0.45 8.95 0.29
CA PHE A 163 1.40 9.44 1.27
C PHE A 163 0.64 9.73 2.57
N HIS A 164 1.15 9.23 3.69
CA HIS A 164 0.60 9.54 4.99
C HIS A 164 1.12 10.90 5.46
N PRO A 165 0.26 11.80 5.95
CA PRO A 165 0.69 13.17 6.31
C PRO A 165 1.59 13.23 7.55
N THR A 166 1.47 12.27 8.46
CA THR A 166 2.15 12.30 9.76
C THR A 166 3.19 11.19 9.89
N GLY A 167 4.12 11.09 8.95
CA GLY A 167 5.34 10.30 9.14
C GLY A 167 6.39 11.14 9.86
N MET A 168 7.12 10.56 10.81
CA MET A 168 8.21 11.26 11.49
C MET A 168 9.24 11.72 10.46
N ILE A 169 9.70 12.97 10.55
CA ILE A 169 10.78 13.48 9.69
C ILE A 169 12.07 13.71 10.48
N TRP A 170 11.94 13.83 11.80
CA TRP A 170 13.03 14.03 12.74
C TRP A 170 12.71 13.32 14.08
N PRO A 171 13.70 12.71 14.77
CA PRO A 171 15.10 12.56 14.37
C PRO A 171 15.34 11.52 13.26
N PRO A 172 16.55 11.46 12.68
CA PRO A 172 16.84 10.55 11.57
C PRO A 172 16.60 9.07 11.87
N SER A 173 16.73 8.65 13.14
CA SER A 173 16.52 7.25 13.57
C SER A 173 15.08 6.76 13.39
N VAL A 174 14.11 7.68 13.38
CA VAL A 174 12.68 7.36 13.22
C VAL A 174 12.09 7.98 11.95
N LYS A 175 12.92 8.54 11.06
CA LYS A 175 12.45 9.15 9.82
C LYS A 175 11.67 8.14 8.98
N GLY A 176 10.45 8.50 8.59
CA GLY A 176 9.49 7.65 7.89
C GLY A 176 8.61 6.78 8.80
N ILE A 177 8.97 6.60 10.08
CA ILE A 177 8.14 5.86 11.03
C ILE A 177 6.81 6.60 11.21
N LEU A 178 5.73 5.85 11.09
CA LEU A 178 4.38 6.38 11.11
C LEU A 178 3.99 6.86 12.51
N VAL A 179 3.51 8.10 12.62
CA VAL A 179 2.71 8.53 13.77
C VAL A 179 1.24 8.18 13.46
N THR A 180 0.62 7.31 14.27
CA THR A 180 -0.73 6.82 14.01
C THR A 180 -1.72 7.97 13.84
N GLU A 181 -2.62 7.83 12.89
CA GLU A 181 -3.72 8.76 12.69
C GLU A 181 -4.68 8.82 13.89
N GLY A 182 -4.66 7.79 14.75
CA GLY A 182 -5.32 7.82 16.05
C GLY A 182 -4.88 9.00 16.93
N VAL A 183 -3.64 9.50 16.82
CA VAL A 183 -3.19 10.70 17.56
C VAL A 183 -4.04 11.91 17.22
N ARG A 184 -4.36 12.12 15.94
CA ARG A 184 -5.27 13.18 15.49
C ARG A 184 -6.70 12.89 15.91
N GLY A 185 -7.12 11.62 15.84
CA GLY A 185 -8.45 11.18 16.32
C GLY A 185 -8.67 11.35 17.83
N ASP A 186 -7.60 11.36 18.61
CA ASP A 186 -7.62 11.42 20.07
C ASP A 186 -7.32 12.83 20.64
N GLY A 187 -7.19 13.86 19.80
CA GLY A 187 -7.03 15.25 20.25
C GLY A 187 -5.75 15.96 19.79
N GLY A 188 -4.84 15.26 19.12
CA GLY A 188 -3.62 15.84 18.56
C GLY A 188 -3.91 16.79 17.41
N VAL A 189 -3.20 17.92 17.36
CA VAL A 189 -3.42 19.00 16.38
C VAL A 189 -2.18 19.25 15.54
N LEU A 190 -2.38 19.64 14.28
CA LEU A 190 -1.28 20.06 13.40
C LEU A 190 -1.01 21.55 13.56
N LYS A 191 0.26 21.92 13.78
CA LYS A 191 0.72 23.29 13.94
C LYS A 191 1.89 23.59 13.00
N ASN A 192 1.93 24.79 12.43
CA ASN A 192 3.08 25.27 11.68
C ASN A 192 4.17 25.83 12.63
N SER A 193 5.28 26.33 12.09
CA SER A 193 6.38 26.88 12.93
C SER A 193 6.05 28.19 13.64
N GLU A 194 4.96 28.86 13.25
CA GLU A 194 4.42 30.04 13.93
C GLU A 194 3.49 29.65 15.11
N GLY A 195 3.21 28.36 15.28
CA GLY A 195 2.32 27.83 16.32
C GLY A 195 0.85 27.82 15.94
N GLU A 196 0.51 28.15 14.69
CA GLU A 196 -0.87 28.24 14.21
C GLU A 196 -1.43 26.86 13.83
N ARG A 197 -2.69 26.59 14.20
CA ARG A 197 -3.44 25.42 13.68
C ARG A 197 -3.90 25.69 12.26
N PHE A 198 -3.02 25.41 11.30
CA PHE A 198 -3.20 25.85 9.93
C PHE A 198 -4.32 25.14 9.15
N MET A 199 -4.73 23.93 9.56
CA MET A 199 -5.67 23.10 8.77
C MET A 199 -7.04 23.75 8.49
N PHE A 200 -7.48 24.72 9.30
CA PHE A 200 -8.70 25.49 9.06
C PHE A 200 -8.65 26.32 7.78
N SER A 201 -7.46 26.73 7.34
CA SER A 201 -7.24 27.49 6.10
C SER A 201 -7.27 26.63 4.84
N TYR A 202 -7.29 25.30 4.98
CA TYR A 202 -7.14 24.35 3.88
C TYR A 202 -8.37 23.46 3.66
N ILE A 203 -9.53 23.79 4.22
CA ILE A 203 -10.76 23.02 4.04
C ILE A 203 -11.25 23.17 2.58
N PRO A 204 -11.23 22.09 1.78
CA PRO A 204 -11.67 22.16 0.39
C PRO A 204 -13.18 22.47 0.28
N PRO A 205 -13.63 23.12 -0.81
CA PRO A 205 -15.04 23.45 -1.01
C PRO A 205 -16.00 22.25 -0.89
N VAL A 206 -15.58 21.07 -1.33
CA VAL A 206 -16.39 19.83 -1.28
C VAL A 206 -16.67 19.35 0.16
N PHE A 207 -15.85 19.78 1.12
CA PHE A 207 -15.96 19.43 2.54
C PHE A 207 -16.52 20.58 3.39
N LYS A 208 -16.87 21.71 2.77
CA LYS A 208 -17.43 22.87 3.48
C LYS A 208 -18.71 22.47 4.21
N GLY A 209 -18.82 22.88 5.47
CA GLY A 209 -19.95 22.54 6.33
C GLY A 209 -19.87 21.17 7.00
N GLN A 210 -18.96 20.27 6.59
CA GLN A 210 -18.78 18.95 7.21
C GLN A 210 -17.72 18.93 8.32
N TYR A 211 -16.86 19.96 8.35
CA TYR A 211 -15.77 20.11 9.31
C TYR A 211 -15.96 21.39 10.12
N ALA A 212 -15.38 21.40 11.32
CA ALA A 212 -15.37 22.56 12.20
C ALA A 212 -14.69 23.76 11.51
N GLU A 213 -15.27 24.94 11.70
CA GLU A 213 -14.75 26.20 11.14
C GLU A 213 -13.93 26.99 12.16
N THR A 214 -14.03 26.64 13.45
CA THR A 214 -13.23 27.25 14.52
C THR A 214 -12.57 26.18 15.39
N GLU A 215 -11.47 26.57 16.04
CA GLU A 215 -10.78 25.71 17.00
C GLU A 215 -11.67 25.26 18.14
N GLU A 216 -12.52 26.15 18.67
CA GLU A 216 -13.41 25.84 19.79
C GLU A 216 -14.47 24.81 19.41
N GLU A 217 -14.98 24.85 18.18
CA GLU A 217 -15.91 23.82 17.70
C GLU A 217 -15.19 22.48 17.50
N ALA A 218 -14.01 22.50 16.89
CA ALA A 218 -13.19 21.32 16.68
C ALA A 218 -12.82 20.63 18.01
N ASP A 219 -12.53 21.42 19.04
CA ASP A 219 -12.14 20.92 20.36
C ASP A 219 -13.34 20.29 21.09
N ARG A 220 -14.54 20.88 20.98
CA ARG A 220 -15.77 20.29 21.56
C ARG A 220 -16.17 18.97 20.92
N TRP A 221 -15.76 18.70 19.67
CA TRP A 221 -16.05 17.44 18.99
C TRP A 221 -15.46 16.22 19.70
N TYR A 222 -14.31 16.35 20.38
CA TYR A 222 -13.72 15.24 21.13
C TYR A 222 -14.56 14.83 22.36
N GLU A 223 -15.41 15.73 22.85
CA GLU A 223 -16.30 15.50 24.00
C GLU A 223 -17.72 15.13 23.54
N ASP A 224 -18.23 15.78 22.50
CA ASP A 224 -19.58 15.61 21.97
C ASP A 224 -19.59 15.63 20.44
N GLN A 225 -19.55 14.43 19.87
CA GLN A 225 -19.51 14.22 18.42
C GLN A 225 -20.88 14.39 17.75
N GLU A 226 -21.97 14.29 18.50
CA GLU A 226 -23.33 14.36 17.94
C GLU A 226 -23.70 15.82 17.60
N ASN A 227 -23.17 16.78 18.38
CA ASN A 227 -23.55 18.20 18.25
C ASN A 227 -22.45 19.11 17.70
N ASN A 228 -21.26 18.60 17.40
CA ASN A 228 -20.14 19.40 16.88
C ASN A 228 -19.56 18.78 15.61
N ARG A 229 -18.98 19.61 14.75
CA ARG A 229 -18.32 19.14 13.53
C ARG A 229 -16.89 18.67 13.83
N ARG A 230 -16.44 17.66 13.09
CA ARG A 230 -15.10 17.07 13.21
C ARG A 230 -13.99 18.09 12.87
N THR A 231 -12.83 17.94 13.50
CA THR A 231 -11.66 18.77 13.21
C THR A 231 -11.17 18.62 11.76
N PRO A 232 -10.71 19.70 11.08
CA PRO A 232 -10.05 19.60 9.78
C PRO A 232 -8.72 18.82 9.82
N ASP A 233 -8.13 18.58 11.01
CA ASP A 233 -6.99 17.66 11.17
C ASP A 233 -7.33 16.21 10.71
N LEU A 234 -8.63 15.86 10.65
CA LEU A 234 -9.14 14.57 10.18
C LEU A 234 -9.68 14.61 8.73
N LEU A 235 -9.22 15.58 7.94
CA LEU A 235 -9.41 15.56 6.48
C LEU A 235 -8.76 14.31 5.85
N PRO A 236 -9.18 13.91 4.63
CA PRO A 236 -8.51 12.84 3.89
C PRO A 236 -7.01 13.07 3.79
N ARG A 237 -6.24 11.97 3.80
CA ARG A 237 -4.78 12.00 3.93
C ARG A 237 -4.08 12.84 2.85
N ASP A 238 -4.60 12.81 1.63
CA ASP A 238 -4.07 13.60 0.52
C ASP A 238 -4.28 15.11 0.73
N GLU A 239 -5.43 15.53 1.29
CA GLU A 239 -5.68 16.94 1.63
C GLU A 239 -4.70 17.43 2.70
N VAL A 240 -4.53 16.66 3.78
CA VAL A 240 -3.60 17.01 4.86
C VAL A 240 -2.16 17.04 4.35
N ALA A 241 -1.75 16.08 3.53
CA ALA A 241 -0.41 16.06 2.95
C ALA A 241 -0.14 17.27 2.04
N ARG A 242 -1.13 17.69 1.24
CA ARG A 242 -1.03 18.91 0.40
C ARG A 242 -0.99 20.19 1.24
N ALA A 243 -1.76 20.25 2.32
CA ALA A 243 -1.74 21.38 3.25
C ALA A 243 -0.35 21.53 3.90
N ILE A 244 0.23 20.43 4.41
CA ILE A 244 1.60 20.43 4.96
C ILE A 244 2.61 20.93 3.93
N ASN A 245 2.55 20.41 2.69
CA ASN A 245 3.45 20.87 1.64
C ASN A 245 3.27 22.37 1.32
N SER A 246 2.05 22.90 1.42
CA SER A 246 1.77 24.31 1.20
C SER A 246 2.36 25.20 2.31
N GLU A 247 2.28 24.76 3.57
CA GLU A 247 2.97 25.43 4.69
C GLU A 247 4.49 25.45 4.49
N VAL A 248 5.09 24.32 4.07
CA VAL A 248 6.52 24.22 3.79
C VAL A 248 6.94 25.17 2.66
N LYS A 249 6.19 25.20 1.55
CA LYS A 249 6.46 26.13 0.44
C LYS A 249 6.33 27.59 0.85
N ALA A 250 5.51 27.89 1.84
CA ALA A 250 5.31 29.23 2.37
C ALA A 250 6.35 29.62 3.45
N GLY A 251 7.31 28.75 3.77
CA GLY A 251 8.35 28.99 4.77
C GLY A 251 7.86 28.92 6.22
N ARG A 252 6.73 28.24 6.46
CA ARG A 252 6.15 28.00 7.79
C ARG A 252 6.40 26.56 8.27
N ASP A 253 7.45 25.92 7.77
CA ASP A 253 7.88 24.58 8.13
C ASP A 253 8.62 24.52 9.48
N SER A 254 8.63 23.33 10.09
CA SER A 254 9.53 23.06 11.21
C SER A 254 11.00 23.01 10.75
N PRO A 255 12.00 23.08 11.65
CA PRO A 255 13.41 23.19 11.29
C PRO A 255 13.93 22.12 10.33
N HIS A 256 13.31 20.94 10.29
CA HIS A 256 13.70 19.82 9.44
C HIS A 256 12.76 19.59 8.24
N GLY A 257 11.95 20.60 7.88
CA GLY A 257 10.86 20.50 6.91
C GLY A 257 9.55 20.08 7.59
N GLY A 258 8.44 19.92 6.86
CA GLY A 258 7.18 19.45 7.47
C GLY A 258 6.59 20.41 8.52
N VAL A 259 5.83 19.87 9.47
CA VAL A 259 5.07 20.62 10.51
C VAL A 259 5.09 19.88 11.85
N TYR A 260 4.48 20.46 12.88
CA TYR A 260 4.34 19.84 14.20
C TYR A 260 3.01 19.11 14.37
N LEU A 261 3.05 17.91 14.94
CA LEU A 261 1.89 17.20 15.50
C LEU A 261 1.96 17.23 17.02
N ASP A 262 1.04 17.95 17.64
CA ASP A 262 1.05 18.26 19.06
C ASP A 262 -0.14 17.61 19.79
N ILE A 263 0.16 16.60 20.59
CA ILE A 263 -0.78 16.00 21.56
C ILE A 263 -0.40 16.33 23.01
N ALA A 264 0.87 16.64 23.27
CA ALA A 264 1.42 16.93 24.59
C ALA A 264 0.74 18.16 25.24
N SER A 265 0.45 19.20 24.45
CA SER A 265 -0.26 20.39 24.97
C SER A 265 -1.77 20.19 25.16
N ARG A 266 -2.30 19.06 24.69
CA ARG A 266 -3.75 18.81 24.55
C ARG A 266 -4.29 17.90 25.64
N MET A 267 -3.44 17.08 26.25
CA MET A 267 -3.86 16.00 27.12
C MET A 267 -2.81 15.69 28.19
N PRO A 268 -3.20 15.34 29.43
CA PRO A 268 -2.25 14.93 30.46
C PRO A 268 -1.43 13.70 30.04
N ALA A 269 -0.14 13.68 30.40
CA ALA A 269 0.78 12.59 30.07
C ALA A 269 0.25 11.19 30.39
N ALA A 270 -0.40 11.03 31.56
CA ALA A 270 -0.96 9.75 31.97
C ALA A 270 -2.05 9.23 31.01
N GLU A 271 -2.85 10.13 30.43
CA GLU A 271 -3.89 9.76 29.47
C GLU A 271 -3.29 9.45 28.09
N ILE A 272 -2.25 10.19 27.67
CA ILE A 272 -1.50 9.90 26.44
C ILE A 272 -0.89 8.50 26.52
N VAL A 273 -0.20 8.16 27.62
CA VAL A 273 0.40 6.83 27.83
C VAL A 273 -0.67 5.74 27.87
N ARG A 274 -1.85 6.02 28.41
CA ARG A 274 -2.97 5.07 28.45
C ARG A 274 -3.54 4.78 27.05
N ARG A 275 -3.66 5.80 26.20
CA ARG A 275 -4.24 5.68 24.84
C ARG A 275 -3.24 5.21 23.79
N LEU A 276 -1.98 5.63 23.91
CA LEU A 276 -0.91 5.42 22.93
C LEU A 276 0.33 4.77 23.57
N PRO A 277 0.18 3.63 24.29
CA PRO A 277 1.27 3.04 25.06
C PRO A 277 2.43 2.56 24.18
N SER A 278 2.13 1.90 23.05
CA SER A 278 3.17 1.38 22.16
C SER A 278 3.88 2.52 21.46
N MET A 279 3.16 3.57 21.05
CA MET A 279 3.78 4.74 20.41
C MET A 279 4.65 5.56 21.35
N HIS A 280 4.18 5.83 22.57
CA HIS A 280 4.99 6.50 23.58
C HIS A 280 6.28 5.72 23.84
N HIS A 281 6.17 4.40 24.05
CA HIS A 281 7.34 3.54 24.22
C HIS A 281 8.24 3.54 22.98
N GLN A 282 7.68 3.39 21.78
CA GLN A 282 8.43 3.33 20.52
C GLN A 282 9.25 4.59 20.28
N PHE A 283 8.67 5.78 20.41
CA PHE A 283 9.39 7.02 20.13
C PHE A 283 10.34 7.42 21.25
N LEU A 284 9.98 7.14 22.50
CA LEU A 284 10.88 7.37 23.62
C LEU A 284 12.12 6.48 23.54
N GLU A 285 11.96 5.18 23.28
CA GLU A 285 13.08 4.24 23.23
C GLU A 285 13.93 4.36 21.96
N LEU A 286 13.31 4.57 20.78
CA LEU A 286 14.04 4.58 19.50
C LEU A 286 14.64 5.95 19.16
N ALA A 287 14.10 7.03 19.73
CA ALA A 287 14.43 8.39 19.31
C ALA A 287 14.59 9.39 20.46
N ASP A 288 14.39 8.98 21.72
CA ASP A 288 14.37 9.90 22.87
C ASP A 288 13.34 11.05 22.70
N VAL A 289 12.27 10.77 21.95
CA VAL A 289 11.16 11.71 21.71
C VAL A 289 10.02 11.37 22.65
N ASP A 290 9.80 12.23 23.63
CA ASP A 290 8.72 12.06 24.60
C ASP A 290 7.45 12.80 24.14
N ILE A 291 6.55 12.04 23.49
CA ILE A 291 5.28 12.57 22.96
C ILE A 291 4.34 13.14 24.04
N THR A 292 4.66 12.96 25.32
CA THR A 292 3.91 13.55 26.44
C THR A 292 4.43 14.92 26.85
N LYS A 293 5.60 15.33 26.35
CA LYS A 293 6.29 16.58 26.72
C LYS A 293 6.49 17.52 25.54
N GLU A 294 6.70 17.00 24.35
CA GLU A 294 7.04 17.80 23.17
C GLU A 294 6.25 17.37 21.92
N PRO A 295 6.01 18.31 20.97
CA PRO A 295 5.39 17.99 19.69
C PRO A 295 6.33 17.21 18.78
N MET A 296 5.77 16.37 17.92
CA MET A 296 6.53 15.60 16.93
C MET A 296 6.68 16.39 15.63
N GLU A 297 7.87 16.42 15.05
CA GLU A 297 8.08 16.90 13.68
C GLU A 297 7.64 15.82 12.69
N VAL A 298 6.62 16.14 11.90
CA VAL A 298 5.99 15.21 10.97
C VAL A 298 5.85 15.79 9.58
N GLY A 299 5.84 14.90 8.58
CA GLY A 299 5.60 15.27 7.20
C GLY A 299 5.17 14.09 6.33
N PRO A 300 4.79 14.39 5.09
CA PRO A 300 4.28 13.39 4.19
C PRO A 300 5.28 12.27 3.87
N THR A 301 4.83 11.02 3.93
CA THR A 301 5.69 9.83 3.81
C THR A 301 4.99 8.76 2.96
N CYS A 302 5.70 8.10 2.04
CA CYS A 302 5.12 7.02 1.22
C CYS A 302 4.54 5.92 2.13
N HIS A 303 3.31 5.48 1.86
CA HIS A 303 2.59 4.64 2.81
C HIS A 303 1.84 3.46 2.20
N TYR A 304 1.14 3.66 1.09
CA TYR A 304 0.31 2.62 0.50
C TYR A 304 0.21 2.80 -1.00
N VAL A 305 0.28 1.72 -1.76
CA VAL A 305 -0.03 1.72 -3.20
C VAL A 305 -1.45 1.22 -3.41
N MET A 306 -2.28 2.02 -4.11
CA MET A 306 -3.66 1.63 -4.40
C MET A 306 -3.79 0.88 -5.73
N GLY A 307 -2.89 1.18 -6.67
CA GLY A 307 -2.69 0.36 -7.85
C GLY A 307 -2.10 -0.98 -7.50
N GLY A 308 -2.18 -1.92 -8.43
CA GLY A 308 -1.65 -3.26 -8.22
C GLY A 308 -2.06 -4.23 -9.31
N ILE A 309 -1.85 -5.51 -9.07
CA ILE A 309 -2.24 -6.60 -9.97
C ILE A 309 -3.73 -6.51 -10.25
N GLU A 310 -4.10 -6.49 -11.54
CA GLU A 310 -5.49 -6.56 -11.96
C GLU A 310 -6.06 -7.93 -11.60
N VAL A 311 -7.18 -7.92 -10.86
CA VAL A 311 -7.85 -9.14 -10.42
C VAL A 311 -9.36 -9.05 -10.63
N ASP A 312 -9.96 -10.21 -10.92
CA ASP A 312 -11.40 -10.40 -10.83
C ASP A 312 -11.85 -10.24 -9.37
N PRO A 313 -12.85 -9.38 -9.07
CA PRO A 313 -13.20 -9.08 -7.69
C PRO A 313 -13.84 -10.24 -6.93
N ASP A 314 -14.47 -11.19 -7.64
CA ASP A 314 -15.18 -12.31 -7.00
C ASP A 314 -14.22 -13.43 -6.62
N THR A 315 -13.30 -13.76 -7.51
CA THR A 315 -12.36 -14.88 -7.37
C THR A 315 -10.95 -14.47 -6.95
N ALA A 316 -10.62 -13.19 -7.10
CA ALA A 316 -9.27 -12.63 -6.98
C ALA A 316 -8.25 -13.20 -8.00
N ALA A 317 -8.74 -13.82 -9.07
CA ALA A 317 -7.90 -14.33 -10.17
C ALA A 317 -7.35 -13.17 -11.01
N ALA A 318 -6.08 -13.23 -11.37
CA ALA A 318 -5.47 -12.35 -12.36
C ALA A 318 -5.71 -12.88 -13.78
N SER A 319 -5.29 -12.12 -14.80
CA SER A 319 -5.47 -12.50 -16.21
C SER A 319 -4.65 -13.73 -16.64
N VAL A 320 -3.61 -14.09 -15.87
CA VAL A 320 -2.81 -15.30 -16.08
C VAL A 320 -3.48 -16.48 -15.36
N PRO A 321 -3.90 -17.56 -16.06
CA PRO A 321 -4.60 -18.67 -15.43
C PRO A 321 -3.76 -19.33 -14.32
N GLY A 322 -4.36 -19.51 -13.15
CA GLY A 322 -3.68 -20.02 -11.96
C GLY A 322 -2.97 -18.94 -11.14
N LEU A 323 -2.94 -17.68 -11.59
CA LEU A 323 -2.42 -16.57 -10.80
C LEU A 323 -3.56 -15.86 -10.07
N PHE A 324 -3.37 -15.59 -8.79
CA PHE A 324 -4.30 -14.86 -7.93
C PHE A 324 -3.51 -13.81 -7.15
N ALA A 325 -4.18 -12.75 -6.69
CA ALA A 325 -3.53 -11.75 -5.85
C ALA A 325 -4.49 -11.18 -4.80
N ALA A 326 -3.95 -10.83 -3.64
CA ALA A 326 -4.71 -10.21 -2.56
C ALA A 326 -3.87 -9.20 -1.77
N GLY A 327 -4.57 -8.27 -1.12
CA GLY A 327 -3.95 -7.24 -0.30
C GLY A 327 -3.30 -6.13 -1.12
N GLU A 328 -2.30 -5.46 -0.54
CA GLU A 328 -1.70 -4.25 -1.12
C GLU A 328 -1.04 -4.46 -2.50
N CYS A 329 -0.70 -5.70 -2.86
CA CYS A 329 -0.19 -5.99 -4.20
C CYS A 329 -1.26 -6.07 -5.29
N SER A 330 -2.55 -6.07 -4.91
CA SER A 330 -3.69 -6.15 -5.82
C SER A 330 -4.35 -4.78 -6.00
N GLY A 331 -4.79 -4.50 -7.23
CA GLY A 331 -5.46 -3.24 -7.59
C GLY A 331 -6.99 -3.32 -7.47
N GLY A 332 -7.65 -2.16 -7.59
CA GLY A 332 -9.09 -2.06 -7.82
C GLY A 332 -9.94 -1.75 -6.59
N MET A 333 -9.65 -2.34 -5.42
CA MET A 333 -10.46 -2.12 -4.19
C MET A 333 -10.55 -0.64 -3.81
N HIS A 334 -9.39 0.04 -3.75
CA HIS A 334 -9.22 1.35 -3.12
C HIS A 334 -9.43 2.54 -4.07
N GLY A 335 -9.58 2.28 -5.37
CA GLY A 335 -9.67 3.34 -6.38
C GLY A 335 -8.47 4.30 -6.30
N SER A 336 -8.75 5.60 -6.28
CA SER A 336 -7.73 6.65 -6.26
C SER A 336 -7.18 6.97 -4.87
N ASN A 337 -7.82 6.52 -3.80
CA ASN A 337 -7.40 6.85 -2.44
C ASN A 337 -7.90 5.81 -1.44
N ARG A 338 -6.97 5.12 -0.78
CA ARG A 338 -7.33 4.14 0.26
C ARG A 338 -7.87 4.84 1.50
N LEU A 339 -9.05 4.46 1.95
CA LEU A 339 -9.64 4.95 3.18
C LEU A 339 -8.89 4.36 4.39
N GLY A 340 -8.49 5.20 5.36
CA GLY A 340 -7.78 4.76 6.57
C GLY A 340 -8.55 3.63 7.28
N GLY A 341 -7.85 2.62 7.79
CA GLY A 341 -8.47 1.43 8.41
C GLY A 341 -8.81 0.30 7.43
N ASN A 342 -9.08 0.57 6.14
CA ASN A 342 -9.56 -0.47 5.22
C ASN A 342 -8.52 -1.54 4.83
N SER A 343 -7.22 -1.21 4.72
CA SER A 343 -6.20 -2.15 4.24
C SER A 343 -6.11 -3.44 5.06
N LEU A 344 -6.34 -3.41 6.39
CA LEU A 344 -6.27 -4.63 7.20
C LEU A 344 -7.47 -5.55 6.96
N SER A 345 -8.68 -5.00 6.82
CA SER A 345 -9.87 -5.81 6.52
C SER A 345 -9.92 -6.26 5.07
N ASP A 346 -9.30 -5.51 4.16
CA ASP A 346 -9.03 -5.90 2.77
C ASP A 346 -8.22 -7.20 2.69
N LEU A 347 -7.12 -7.32 3.46
CA LEU A 347 -6.34 -8.57 3.56
C LEU A 347 -7.21 -9.77 3.94
N LEU A 348 -8.13 -9.60 4.89
CA LEU A 348 -8.97 -10.70 5.38
C LEU A 348 -10.05 -11.10 4.37
N VAL A 349 -10.71 -10.13 3.75
CA VAL A 349 -11.78 -10.40 2.78
C VAL A 349 -11.21 -11.01 1.51
N PHE A 350 -10.24 -10.33 0.88
CA PHE A 350 -9.73 -10.77 -0.40
C PHE A 350 -8.68 -11.88 -0.27
N GLY A 351 -8.00 -12.00 0.87
CA GLY A 351 -7.18 -13.18 1.16
C GLY A 351 -8.01 -14.46 1.23
N ARG A 352 -9.19 -14.40 1.87
CA ARG A 352 -10.14 -15.53 1.89
C ARG A 352 -10.65 -15.86 0.48
N ARG A 353 -11.04 -14.84 -0.29
CA ARG A 353 -11.53 -15.02 -1.67
C ARG A 353 -10.46 -15.61 -2.59
N ALA A 354 -9.23 -15.08 -2.55
CA ALA A 354 -8.12 -15.62 -3.32
C ALA A 354 -7.79 -17.07 -2.95
N GLY A 355 -7.84 -17.41 -1.65
CA GLY A 355 -7.65 -18.80 -1.20
C GLY A 355 -8.71 -19.76 -1.77
N ILE A 356 -9.98 -19.36 -1.77
CA ILE A 356 -11.07 -20.15 -2.36
C ILE A 356 -10.96 -20.21 -3.87
N GLY A 357 -10.74 -19.09 -4.55
CA GLY A 357 -10.59 -19.04 -6.00
C GLY A 357 -9.44 -19.91 -6.49
N ALA A 358 -8.30 -19.90 -5.78
CA ALA A 358 -7.18 -20.77 -6.08
C ALA A 358 -7.50 -22.25 -5.87
N ALA A 359 -8.23 -22.60 -4.79
CA ALA A 359 -8.65 -23.97 -4.54
C ALA A 359 -9.62 -24.47 -5.63
N ASP A 360 -10.67 -23.70 -5.93
CA ASP A 360 -11.67 -24.02 -6.96
C ASP A 360 -11.01 -24.18 -8.34
N TYR A 361 -10.05 -23.31 -8.68
CA TYR A 361 -9.29 -23.43 -9.91
C TYR A 361 -8.53 -24.76 -9.98
N VAL A 362 -7.80 -25.13 -8.91
CA VAL A 362 -7.02 -26.37 -8.86
C VAL A 362 -7.91 -27.61 -8.91
N GLU A 363 -9.06 -27.60 -8.22
CA GLU A 363 -10.04 -28.69 -8.28
C GLU A 363 -10.65 -28.85 -9.67
N GLY A 364 -10.79 -27.75 -10.42
CA GLY A 364 -11.26 -27.75 -11.80
C GLY A 364 -10.23 -28.21 -12.85
N LEU A 365 -8.96 -28.44 -12.48
CA LEU A 365 -7.93 -28.82 -13.44
C LEU A 365 -8.06 -30.29 -13.85
N THR A 366 -8.07 -30.51 -15.17
CA THR A 366 -7.92 -31.87 -15.74
C THR A 366 -6.47 -32.32 -15.81
N GLU A 367 -5.54 -31.37 -15.94
CA GLU A 367 -4.11 -31.62 -16.02
C GLU A 367 -3.35 -30.48 -15.34
N ARG A 368 -2.32 -30.83 -14.55
CA ARG A 368 -1.47 -29.85 -13.87
C ARG A 368 -0.46 -29.26 -14.87
N PRO A 369 -0.39 -27.92 -14.98
CA PRO A 369 0.66 -27.24 -15.75
C PRO A 369 2.06 -27.66 -15.27
N ARG A 370 3.05 -27.62 -16.17
CA ARG A 370 4.44 -27.95 -15.85
C ARG A 370 5.39 -26.92 -16.41
N ALA A 371 6.34 -26.49 -15.59
CA ALA A 371 7.42 -25.63 -16.05
C ALA A 371 8.38 -26.42 -16.93
N SER A 372 8.96 -25.76 -17.93
CA SER A 372 10.01 -26.36 -18.77
C SER A 372 11.39 -26.20 -18.11
N ASP A 373 12.29 -27.15 -18.35
CA ASP A 373 13.69 -27.06 -17.92
C ASP A 373 14.34 -25.76 -18.42
N ALA A 374 14.01 -25.35 -19.65
CA ALA A 374 14.49 -24.08 -20.22
C ALA A 374 14.06 -22.85 -19.42
N SER A 375 12.81 -22.82 -18.91
CA SER A 375 12.34 -21.72 -18.05
C SER A 375 13.02 -21.71 -16.68
N ILE A 376 13.27 -22.89 -16.10
CA ILE A 376 13.95 -23.04 -14.81
C ILE A 376 15.40 -22.58 -14.93
N ASP A 377 16.11 -23.01 -15.98
CA ASP A 377 17.48 -22.60 -16.25
C ASP A 377 17.59 -21.10 -16.52
N ALA A 378 16.60 -20.50 -17.20
CA ALA A 378 16.56 -19.07 -17.43
C ALA A 378 16.38 -18.27 -16.14
N ALA A 379 15.49 -18.72 -15.25
CA ALA A 379 15.29 -18.12 -13.93
C ALA A 379 16.57 -18.20 -13.09
N ALA A 380 17.25 -19.35 -13.08
CA ALA A 380 18.51 -19.53 -12.38
C ALA A 380 19.62 -18.60 -12.93
N ARG A 381 19.80 -18.52 -14.25
CA ARG A 381 20.79 -17.61 -14.87
C ARG A 381 20.52 -16.16 -14.51
N THR A 382 19.25 -15.76 -14.56
CA THR A 382 18.82 -14.39 -14.24
C THR A 382 19.07 -14.06 -12.77
N ALA A 383 18.79 -15.00 -11.86
CA ALA A 383 19.10 -14.82 -10.45
C ALA A 383 20.62 -14.73 -10.20
N LEU A 384 21.46 -15.40 -11.00
CA LEU A 384 22.92 -15.37 -10.84
C LEU A 384 23.61 -14.21 -11.55
N SER A 385 22.92 -13.45 -12.42
CA SER A 385 23.55 -12.41 -13.24
C SER A 385 24.34 -11.36 -12.44
N PRO A 386 24.00 -10.99 -11.18
CA PRO A 386 24.83 -10.05 -10.41
C PRO A 386 26.23 -10.57 -10.07
N PHE A 387 26.49 -11.88 -10.17
CA PHE A 387 27.83 -12.46 -9.98
C PHE A 387 28.63 -12.52 -11.29
N ASP A 388 28.00 -12.24 -12.43
CA ASP A 388 28.59 -12.27 -13.78
C ASP A 388 28.13 -11.04 -14.58
N PRO A 389 28.61 -9.83 -14.21
CA PRO A 389 28.14 -8.58 -14.82
C PRO A 389 28.56 -8.48 -16.28
N ALA A 390 27.73 -7.86 -17.11
CA ALA A 390 27.95 -7.79 -18.56
C ALA A 390 29.27 -7.09 -18.95
N SER A 391 29.73 -6.12 -18.16
CA SER A 391 31.02 -5.43 -18.31
C SER A 391 31.81 -5.46 -17.00
N PRO A 392 32.69 -6.46 -16.79
CA PRO A 392 33.44 -6.62 -15.54
C PRO A 392 34.39 -5.46 -15.20
N ASP A 393 34.77 -4.63 -16.17
CA ASP A 393 35.61 -3.44 -16.02
C ASP A 393 34.81 -2.18 -15.63
N ARG A 394 33.47 -2.25 -15.66
CA ARG A 394 32.56 -1.13 -15.39
C ARG A 394 31.39 -1.56 -14.52
N THR A 395 31.69 -2.12 -13.36
CA THR A 395 30.69 -2.63 -12.42
C THR A 395 29.95 -1.52 -11.69
N GLU A 396 28.69 -1.78 -11.36
CA GLU A 396 27.82 -0.89 -10.59
C GLU A 396 27.52 -1.50 -9.22
N ASN A 397 27.39 -0.64 -8.21
CA ASN A 397 27.06 -1.06 -6.85
C ASN A 397 25.52 -1.01 -6.64
N PRO A 398 24.88 -2.12 -6.18
CA PRO A 398 23.42 -2.15 -6.04
C PRO A 398 22.88 -1.12 -5.04
N TYR A 399 23.59 -0.83 -3.94
CA TYR A 399 23.15 0.17 -2.97
C TYR A 399 23.17 1.59 -3.54
N THR A 400 24.11 1.88 -4.44
CA THR A 400 24.20 3.17 -5.13
C THR A 400 23.02 3.36 -6.07
N LEU A 401 22.74 2.36 -6.93
CA LEU A 401 21.59 2.42 -7.84
C LEU A 401 20.26 2.47 -7.08
N HIS A 402 20.15 1.77 -5.96
CA HIS A 402 18.96 1.83 -5.10
C HIS A 402 18.74 3.23 -4.52
N ALA A 403 19.80 3.86 -4.00
CA ALA A 403 19.71 5.22 -3.47
C ALA A 403 19.32 6.24 -4.55
N GLU A 404 19.87 6.12 -5.76
CA GLU A 404 19.51 6.95 -6.90
C GLU A 404 18.04 6.77 -7.31
N LEU A 405 17.57 5.51 -7.42
CA LEU A 405 16.16 5.20 -7.71
C LEU A 405 15.23 5.80 -6.64
N GLN A 406 15.57 5.62 -5.36
CA GLN A 406 14.79 6.16 -4.25
C GLN A 406 14.70 7.68 -4.29
N GLN A 407 15.80 8.35 -4.62
CA GLN A 407 15.85 9.80 -4.70
C GLN A 407 15.02 10.31 -5.89
N SER A 408 15.18 9.70 -7.07
CA SER A 408 14.43 10.04 -8.28
C SER A 408 12.92 9.93 -8.06
N MET A 409 12.46 8.79 -7.51
CA MET A 409 11.03 8.60 -7.23
C MET A 409 10.50 9.54 -6.15
N HIS A 410 11.29 9.82 -5.11
CA HIS A 410 10.87 10.70 -4.03
C HIS A 410 10.73 12.15 -4.49
N ASP A 411 11.69 12.64 -5.26
CA ASP A 411 11.75 14.04 -5.68
C ASP A 411 10.83 14.33 -6.88
N LEU A 412 10.76 13.40 -7.85
CA LEU A 412 10.14 13.65 -9.16
C LEU A 412 8.78 12.97 -9.34
N VAL A 413 8.51 11.91 -8.57
CA VAL A 413 7.25 11.12 -8.64
C VAL A 413 6.63 10.96 -7.25
N GLY A 414 6.73 12.03 -6.46
CA GLY A 414 6.22 12.13 -5.10
C GLY A 414 4.73 12.48 -5.04
N ILE A 415 4.37 13.31 -4.07
CA ILE A 415 2.98 13.69 -3.77
C ILE A 415 2.43 14.62 -4.83
N ILE A 416 3.17 15.68 -5.09
CA ILE A 416 2.85 16.70 -6.09
C ILE A 416 3.78 16.43 -7.26
N ARG A 417 3.20 16.34 -8.45
CA ARG A 417 3.91 15.97 -9.67
C ARG A 417 3.68 17.01 -10.75
N ARG A 418 4.62 17.13 -11.68
CA ARG A 418 4.51 17.94 -12.89
C ARG A 418 5.00 17.13 -14.08
N ALA A 419 4.49 17.41 -15.29
CA ALA A 419 4.91 16.68 -16.49
C ALA A 419 6.43 16.64 -16.67
N ASP A 420 7.09 17.79 -16.53
CA ASP A 420 8.53 17.94 -16.75
C ASP A 420 9.38 17.15 -15.74
N GLU A 421 8.93 17.07 -14.48
CA GLU A 421 9.58 16.28 -13.44
C GLU A 421 9.41 14.78 -13.70
N ILE A 422 8.20 14.34 -14.09
CA ILE A 422 7.94 12.93 -14.39
C ILE A 422 8.71 12.47 -15.65
N GLU A 423 8.78 13.31 -16.69
CA GLU A 423 9.59 13.04 -17.89
C GLU A 423 11.07 12.89 -17.54
N ARG A 424 11.58 13.74 -16.65
CA ARG A 424 12.94 13.61 -16.12
C ARG A 424 13.11 12.31 -15.34
N ALA A 425 12.15 11.93 -14.50
CA ALA A 425 12.20 10.66 -13.77
C ALA A 425 12.28 9.47 -14.73
N LEU A 426 11.47 9.46 -15.81
CA LEU A 426 11.51 8.42 -16.83
C LEU A 426 12.88 8.34 -17.54
N ALA A 427 13.53 9.48 -17.80
CA ALA A 427 14.88 9.51 -18.37
C ALA A 427 15.93 8.96 -17.38
N GLU A 428 15.80 9.27 -16.09
CA GLU A 428 16.66 8.74 -15.02
C GLU A 428 16.46 7.21 -14.86
N LEU A 429 15.22 6.73 -14.86
CA LEU A 429 14.88 5.30 -14.81
C LEU A 429 15.42 4.56 -16.05
N ALA A 430 15.32 5.15 -17.25
CA ALA A 430 15.92 4.57 -18.47
C ALA A 430 17.45 4.46 -18.37
N THR A 431 18.11 5.43 -17.72
CA THR A 431 19.55 5.37 -17.45
C THR A 431 19.89 4.27 -16.45
N LEU A 432 19.10 4.13 -15.38
CA LEU A 432 19.25 3.06 -14.39
C LEU A 432 19.03 1.67 -14.99
N ARG A 433 18.10 1.53 -15.93
CA ARG A 433 17.83 0.29 -16.69
C ARG A 433 19.07 -0.25 -17.37
N GLU A 434 19.83 0.62 -18.05
CA GLU A 434 21.08 0.23 -18.70
C GLU A 434 22.19 -0.09 -17.70
N ARG A 435 22.28 0.67 -16.59
CA ARG A 435 23.29 0.46 -15.55
C ARG A 435 23.07 -0.81 -14.74
N ILE A 436 21.83 -1.22 -14.50
CA ILE A 436 21.50 -2.44 -13.75
C ILE A 436 22.15 -3.69 -14.35
N ARG A 437 22.33 -3.75 -15.68
CA ARG A 437 23.00 -4.89 -16.37
C ARG A 437 24.45 -5.09 -15.95
N ASN A 438 25.08 -4.07 -15.36
CA ASN A 438 26.45 -4.10 -14.87
C ASN A 438 26.54 -4.15 -13.34
N VAL A 439 25.42 -4.33 -12.64
CA VAL A 439 25.45 -4.53 -11.18
C VAL A 439 26.27 -5.77 -10.87
N ALA A 440 27.27 -5.60 -10.00
CA ALA A 440 28.12 -6.68 -9.54
C ALA A 440 28.01 -6.82 -8.03
N VAL A 441 28.08 -8.07 -7.55
CA VAL A 441 28.11 -8.39 -6.13
C VAL A 441 29.31 -9.26 -5.81
N GLU A 442 29.93 -8.99 -4.67
CA GLU A 442 31.07 -9.76 -4.19
C GLU A 442 30.65 -10.96 -3.34
N GLY A 443 31.57 -11.90 -3.15
CA GLY A 443 31.37 -13.04 -2.27
C GLY A 443 30.56 -14.17 -2.89
N ASN A 444 29.91 -14.96 -2.04
CA ASN A 444 29.08 -16.09 -2.45
C ASN A 444 27.59 -15.78 -2.20
N ARG A 445 26.69 -16.74 -2.46
CA ARG A 445 25.25 -16.54 -2.34
C ARG A 445 24.69 -16.62 -0.91
N GLN A 446 25.44 -17.18 0.03
CA GLN A 446 24.96 -17.42 1.39
C GLN A 446 24.82 -16.08 2.11
N PHE A 447 23.60 -15.74 2.50
CA PHE A 447 23.28 -14.52 3.24
C PHE A 447 23.96 -13.27 2.64
N ASN A 448 23.74 -13.03 1.35
CA ASN A 448 24.37 -11.93 0.61
C ASN A 448 23.38 -10.79 0.35
N PRO A 449 23.38 -9.72 1.16
CA PRO A 449 22.40 -8.64 1.03
C PRO A 449 22.57 -7.84 -0.26
N GLY A 450 23.79 -7.77 -0.81
CA GLY A 450 24.05 -7.11 -2.09
C GLY A 450 23.37 -7.86 -3.24
N TRP A 451 23.47 -9.19 -3.23
CA TRP A 451 22.77 -10.04 -4.19
C TRP A 451 21.25 -9.93 -4.06
N HIS A 452 20.73 -9.97 -2.83
CA HIS A 452 19.29 -9.81 -2.59
C HIS A 452 18.79 -8.49 -3.17
N LEU A 453 19.46 -7.37 -2.85
CA LEU A 453 19.08 -6.06 -3.37
C LEU A 453 19.23 -5.97 -4.89
N ALA A 454 20.26 -6.58 -5.48
CA ALA A 454 20.45 -6.61 -6.93
C ALA A 454 19.28 -7.30 -7.65
N VAL A 455 18.72 -8.37 -7.06
CA VAL A 455 17.51 -9.02 -7.58
C VAL A 455 16.29 -8.11 -7.43
N ASP A 456 16.10 -7.51 -6.25
CA ASP A 456 14.96 -6.61 -5.96
C ASP A 456 14.96 -5.35 -6.83
N LEU A 457 16.13 -4.82 -7.18
CA LEU A 457 16.28 -3.61 -7.99
C LEU A 457 15.57 -3.70 -9.34
N ARG A 458 15.55 -4.89 -9.94
CA ARG A 458 14.86 -5.15 -11.20
C ARG A 458 13.35 -4.99 -11.05
N ASN A 459 12.81 -5.42 -9.90
CA ASN A 459 11.39 -5.30 -9.57
C ASN A 459 11.05 -3.84 -9.31
N MET A 460 11.83 -3.15 -8.47
CA MET A 460 11.63 -1.73 -8.17
C MET A 460 11.67 -0.88 -9.45
N LEU A 461 12.66 -1.09 -10.33
CA LEU A 461 12.76 -0.33 -11.58
C LEU A 461 11.53 -0.52 -12.48
N LEU A 462 11.10 -1.78 -12.69
CA LEU A 462 9.95 -2.09 -13.52
C LEU A 462 8.66 -1.44 -12.99
N VAL A 463 8.46 -1.52 -11.68
CA VAL A 463 7.28 -0.96 -11.00
C VAL A 463 7.32 0.56 -11.01
N CYS A 464 8.47 1.18 -10.74
CA CYS A 464 8.63 2.64 -10.81
C CYS A 464 8.33 3.19 -12.20
N GLU A 465 8.72 2.47 -13.25
CA GLU A 465 8.37 2.87 -14.62
C GLU A 465 6.86 2.81 -14.88
N CYS A 466 6.16 1.79 -14.37
CA CYS A 466 4.69 1.73 -14.42
C CYS A 466 4.06 2.95 -13.73
N VAL A 467 4.53 3.27 -12.51
CA VAL A 467 4.07 4.42 -11.72
C VAL A 467 4.28 5.72 -12.48
N ALA A 468 5.50 5.96 -12.98
CA ALA A 468 5.87 7.22 -13.64
C ALA A 468 5.13 7.39 -14.98
N ARG A 469 5.05 6.35 -15.81
CA ARG A 469 4.32 6.41 -17.09
C ARG A 469 2.83 6.65 -16.88
N ALA A 470 2.21 5.96 -15.93
CA ALA A 470 0.81 6.18 -15.60
C ALA A 470 0.56 7.58 -15.03
N ALA A 471 1.47 8.08 -14.17
CA ALA A 471 1.38 9.43 -13.63
C ALA A 471 1.54 10.52 -14.68
N LEU A 472 2.36 10.29 -15.71
CA LEU A 472 2.53 11.22 -16.82
C LEU A 472 1.27 11.27 -17.68
N LEU A 473 0.71 10.10 -18.01
CA LEU A 473 -0.44 9.94 -18.89
C LEU A 473 -1.73 10.52 -18.28
N ARG A 474 -1.96 10.32 -16.97
CA ARG A 474 -3.12 10.90 -16.28
C ARG A 474 -2.92 12.40 -16.07
N THR A 475 -3.78 13.20 -16.69
CA THR A 475 -3.71 14.67 -16.70
C THR A 475 -4.84 15.28 -15.86
N GLU A 476 -4.95 14.82 -14.61
CA GLU A 476 -5.85 15.37 -13.58
C GLU A 476 -5.21 15.26 -12.19
N SER A 477 -5.88 15.79 -11.16
CA SER A 477 -5.55 15.53 -9.77
C SER A 477 -6.70 14.82 -9.06
N ARG A 478 -6.43 13.63 -8.53
CA ARG A 478 -7.42 12.78 -7.85
C ARG A 478 -6.74 11.87 -6.82
N GLY A 479 -7.14 11.97 -5.56
CA GLY A 479 -6.66 11.10 -4.48
C GLY A 479 -5.13 11.09 -4.35
N GLY A 480 -4.51 9.91 -4.37
CA GLY A 480 -3.06 9.70 -4.31
C GLY A 480 -2.28 10.10 -5.57
N HIS A 481 -2.90 10.83 -6.50
CA HIS A 481 -2.27 11.40 -7.68
C HIS A 481 -2.60 12.90 -7.75
N THR A 482 -1.60 13.76 -7.57
CA THR A 482 -1.76 15.21 -7.69
C THR A 482 -0.80 15.76 -8.74
N ARG A 483 -1.35 16.46 -9.72
CA ARG A 483 -0.65 17.16 -10.81
C ARG A 483 -0.79 18.66 -10.63
N ASP A 484 0.29 19.35 -10.31
CA ASP A 484 0.28 20.82 -10.12
C ASP A 484 -0.06 21.56 -11.43
N ASP A 485 0.31 20.98 -12.56
CA ASP A 485 -0.03 21.42 -13.91
C ASP A 485 -1.45 21.02 -14.37
N HIS A 486 -2.12 20.10 -13.64
CA HIS A 486 -3.51 19.71 -13.85
C HIS A 486 -4.25 19.55 -12.50
N PRO A 487 -4.51 20.67 -11.78
CA PRO A 487 -4.92 20.64 -10.37
C PRO A 487 -6.38 20.19 -10.15
N SER A 488 -7.18 20.11 -11.20
CA SER A 488 -8.61 19.76 -11.11
C SER A 488 -8.85 18.28 -11.41
N MET A 489 -9.96 17.74 -10.88
CA MET A 489 -10.50 16.45 -11.32
C MET A 489 -11.16 16.58 -12.69
N ASP A 490 -10.98 15.59 -13.55
CA ASP A 490 -11.68 15.47 -14.82
C ASP A 490 -12.71 14.33 -14.74
N ALA A 491 -13.93 14.59 -15.22
CA ALA A 491 -14.99 13.58 -15.25
C ALA A 491 -14.66 12.40 -16.18
N GLU A 492 -13.91 12.61 -17.26
CA GLU A 492 -13.55 11.55 -18.21
C GLU A 492 -12.51 10.58 -17.62
N TRP A 493 -11.57 11.11 -16.82
CA TRP A 493 -10.59 10.27 -16.14
C TRP A 493 -11.21 9.34 -15.09
N ARG A 494 -12.35 9.70 -14.49
CA ARG A 494 -13.10 8.82 -13.57
C ARG A 494 -13.62 7.54 -14.27
N ARG A 495 -13.81 7.57 -15.58
CA ARG A 495 -14.27 6.44 -16.39
C ARG A 495 -13.10 5.63 -16.98
N THR A 496 -11.87 5.94 -16.59
CA THR A 496 -10.64 5.44 -17.22
C THR A 496 -9.67 4.84 -16.20
N LEU A 497 -9.35 3.57 -16.38
CA LEU A 497 -8.24 2.89 -15.71
C LEU A 497 -6.98 3.02 -16.56
N LEU A 498 -5.82 3.17 -15.93
CA LEU A 498 -4.54 3.03 -16.61
C LEU A 498 -3.99 1.63 -16.37
N VAL A 499 -3.76 0.89 -17.45
CA VAL A 499 -3.35 -0.51 -17.41
C VAL A 499 -1.92 -0.63 -17.90
N CYS A 500 -1.04 -1.16 -17.05
CA CYS A 500 0.36 -1.42 -17.34
C CYS A 500 0.53 -2.87 -17.80
N ARG A 501 1.15 -3.06 -18.96
CA ARG A 501 1.52 -4.38 -19.50
C ARG A 501 2.95 -4.38 -20.00
N THR A 502 3.55 -5.57 -20.04
CA THR A 502 4.86 -5.76 -20.65
C THR A 502 4.70 -5.85 -22.18
N ASP A 503 5.55 -5.16 -22.94
CA ASP A 503 5.50 -5.09 -24.41
C ASP A 503 6.71 -5.77 -25.10
N GLY A 504 7.37 -6.67 -24.37
CA GLY A 504 8.56 -7.39 -24.83
C GLY A 504 9.84 -6.81 -24.21
N GLY A 505 10.95 -6.86 -24.97
CA GLY A 505 12.25 -6.38 -24.50
C GLY A 505 13.05 -7.40 -23.68
N ASP A 506 13.87 -6.90 -22.77
CA ASP A 506 14.72 -7.71 -21.89
C ASP A 506 13.85 -8.56 -20.94
N ARG A 507 14.01 -9.90 -20.96
CA ARG A 507 13.21 -10.79 -20.09
C ARG A 507 13.41 -10.49 -18.59
N SER A 508 14.56 -9.92 -18.23
CA SER A 508 14.93 -9.60 -16.86
C SER A 508 14.17 -8.37 -16.34
N ILE A 509 14.04 -7.34 -17.17
CA ILE A 509 13.33 -6.09 -16.92
C ILE A 509 12.61 -5.73 -18.21
N PRO A 510 11.39 -6.25 -18.45
CA PRO A 510 10.69 -5.98 -19.68
C PRO A 510 10.39 -4.48 -19.84
N ASP A 511 10.14 -4.08 -21.07
CA ASP A 511 9.61 -2.76 -21.34
C ASP A 511 8.12 -2.71 -20.94
N VAL A 512 7.62 -1.51 -20.65
CA VAL A 512 6.27 -1.29 -20.12
C VAL A 512 5.50 -0.33 -21.02
N THR A 513 4.30 -0.77 -21.39
CA THR A 513 3.27 0.10 -21.97
C THR A 513 2.20 0.40 -20.94
N VAL A 514 1.67 1.63 -21.00
CA VAL A 514 0.52 2.04 -20.21
C VAL A 514 -0.57 2.48 -21.17
N THR A 515 -1.72 1.82 -21.10
CA THR A 515 -2.87 2.09 -21.97
C THR A 515 -4.08 2.50 -21.15
N PRO A 516 -4.84 3.51 -21.57
CA PRO A 516 -6.12 3.84 -20.96
C PRO A 516 -7.16 2.79 -21.37
N GLU A 517 -7.87 2.25 -20.38
CA GLU A 517 -8.98 1.33 -20.57
C GLU A 517 -10.23 1.82 -19.83
N ARG A 518 -11.40 1.45 -20.34
CA ARG A 518 -12.65 1.93 -19.76
C ARG A 518 -12.93 1.19 -18.44
N GLN A 519 -13.07 1.95 -17.36
CA GLN A 519 -13.50 1.42 -16.08
C GLN A 519 -14.96 0.99 -16.14
N GLN A 520 -15.30 -0.15 -15.52
CA GLN A 520 -16.69 -0.51 -15.30
C GLN A 520 -17.37 0.55 -14.41
N PRO A 521 -18.50 1.14 -14.87
CA PRO A 521 -19.23 2.09 -14.05
C PRO A 521 -19.82 1.42 -12.81
N MET A 522 -20.05 2.21 -11.75
CA MET A 522 -20.77 1.74 -10.58
C MET A 522 -22.16 1.24 -10.99
N ARG A 523 -22.55 0.07 -10.48
CA ARG A 523 -23.87 -0.49 -10.79
C ARG A 523 -24.99 0.42 -10.25
N PRO A 524 -26.14 0.54 -10.94
CA PRO A 524 -27.22 1.43 -10.50
C PRO A 524 -27.76 1.14 -9.11
N ASP A 525 -27.80 -0.13 -8.68
CA ASP A 525 -28.25 -0.53 -7.35
C ASP A 525 -27.33 0.00 -6.23
N LEU A 526 -26.03 0.07 -6.50
CA LEU A 526 -25.05 0.64 -5.57
C LEU A 526 -25.07 2.17 -5.60
N LEU A 527 -25.21 2.75 -6.79
CA LEU A 527 -25.28 4.21 -6.93
C LEU A 527 -26.49 4.77 -6.15
N ALA A 528 -27.62 4.08 -6.18
CA ALA A 528 -28.83 4.45 -5.46
C ALA A 528 -28.72 4.39 -3.91
N LEU A 529 -27.64 3.83 -3.36
CA LEU A 529 -27.39 3.84 -1.91
C LEU A 529 -26.89 5.19 -1.40
N PHE A 530 -26.44 6.07 -2.29
CA PHE A 530 -25.87 7.36 -1.95
C PHE A 530 -26.90 8.47 -2.12
N ASP A 531 -26.79 9.51 -1.28
CA ASP A 531 -27.52 10.75 -1.48
C ASP A 531 -27.07 11.39 -2.81
N ILE A 532 -28.03 11.85 -3.60
CA ILE A 532 -27.75 12.48 -4.89
C ILE A 532 -26.93 13.76 -4.74
N ASP A 533 -27.13 14.51 -3.66
CA ASP A 533 -26.40 15.75 -3.40
C ASP A 533 -24.93 15.45 -3.06
N GLU A 534 -24.66 14.31 -2.42
CA GLU A 534 -23.29 13.83 -2.19
C GLU A 534 -22.65 13.31 -3.48
N LEU A 535 -23.39 12.60 -4.32
CA LEU A 535 -22.90 12.14 -5.62
C LEU A 535 -22.59 13.30 -6.58
N GLY A 536 -23.40 14.37 -6.55
CA GLY A 536 -23.23 15.55 -7.40
C GLY A 536 -21.90 16.28 -7.21
N LYS A 537 -21.17 16.00 -6.12
CA LYS A 537 -19.81 16.51 -5.89
C LYS A 537 -18.75 15.83 -6.76
N TYR A 538 -19.03 14.63 -7.27
CA TYR A 538 -18.05 13.76 -7.94
C TYR A 538 -18.49 13.24 -9.31
N TYR A 539 -19.80 13.17 -9.55
CA TYR A 539 -20.40 12.68 -10.80
C TYR A 539 -21.00 13.85 -11.59
N THR A 540 -21.06 13.69 -12.91
CA THR A 540 -21.72 14.69 -13.78
C THR A 540 -23.24 14.51 -13.77
N ASP A 541 -23.96 15.55 -14.19
CA ASP A 541 -25.42 15.50 -14.37
C ASP A 541 -25.86 14.37 -15.30
N GLU A 542 -25.09 14.08 -16.35
CA GLU A 542 -25.36 13.00 -17.30
C GLU A 542 -25.31 11.63 -16.61
N GLU A 543 -24.38 11.44 -15.67
CA GLU A 543 -24.20 10.17 -14.97
C GLU A 543 -25.23 9.94 -13.87
N LEU A 544 -25.77 11.02 -13.35
CA LEU A 544 -26.84 11.00 -12.35
C LEU A 544 -28.22 11.10 -12.98
N ALA A 545 -28.33 11.13 -14.32
CA ALA A 545 -29.61 11.29 -15.02
C ALA A 545 -30.63 10.20 -14.64
N ASP A 546 -30.16 8.96 -14.45
CA ASP A 546 -30.98 7.82 -14.07
C ASP A 546 -31.02 7.55 -12.56
N HIS A 547 -30.42 8.43 -11.74
CA HIS A 547 -30.44 8.27 -10.30
C HIS A 547 -31.89 8.42 -9.76
N PRO A 548 -32.38 7.53 -8.88
CA PRO A 548 -33.74 7.60 -8.35
C PRO A 548 -34.08 8.96 -7.71
N GLY A 549 -33.11 9.60 -7.06
CA GLY A 549 -33.25 10.92 -6.45
C GLY A 549 -33.46 12.10 -7.42
N ARG A 550 -33.31 11.92 -8.74
CA ARG A 550 -33.72 12.93 -9.75
C ARG A 550 -35.18 12.81 -10.16
N ARG A 551 -35.81 11.67 -9.88
CA ARG A 551 -37.20 11.36 -10.30
C ARG A 551 -38.23 11.66 -9.21
N SER A 552 -37.80 12.20 -8.06
CA SER A 552 -38.62 12.52 -6.88
C SER A 552 -38.92 14.01 -6.74
#